data_AF-A0A3A5Y1S4-F1
#
_entry.id   AF-A0A3A5Y1S4-F1
#
_cell.length_a   1.000
_cell.length_b   1.000
_cell.length_c   1.000
_cell.angle_alpha   90.00
_cell.angle_beta   90.00
_cell.angle_gamma   90.00
#
_symmetry.space_group_name_H-M   'P 1'
#
loop_
_entity.id
_entity.type
_entity.pdbx_description
1 polymer ?
#
loop_
_entity_poly.entity_id
_entity_poly.type
_entity_poly.pdbx_seq_one_letter_code
_entity_poly.pdbx_strand_id
1 'polypeptide(L)'
;MDAAHDKLYGRIADLLAQEAQKRNGNLVEFPAEVLQVARQILLAAEKREVYPRISCDTTLIPLLYDTIYNKSHPTKELRSFIWFHLNRLLKAGNTDWLKSYWEWASQYYRTMRYNGSYDEIERNEFHEMHLFFAAMVLRSGNKELMEHIMSFQDTLPDPPPLLLYRISEIIQTLLDFDKLRNWPFRLVKNYQMYFFANDVNADHNIFRVLCDYLAFSLLNIVNKQDCNSYTINEYLIDKKIPIERLKKERETLEWFRSIVMIDISKINCEHFSRKQAEAARTLLLGLVKEYDKRVESIKEHDNIDPDKLDALKKEIIVECERMALPLQRKKMDGEDVEQLKFIVSDTAQAAPGQMLEHYSTSSVNFTEVLVAYLLHQFYARLASLFILNGAVATYLIQYNDLGEALRRMHFNKDEYVLLNNGISLWGQDLGCIKREEIIAIGSGSNNLFIIKKDDCPTYLYGTLTNMRQIDKQYEAIDESKGLFWKEPTDNLMVHIAQPYVLYNRRHMRFLKINITYDRALGDCSLHKLKDISEIL
;
A
#
# COMPACT_ATOMS: atom_id res chain seq x y z
N MET A 1 39.29 38.11 -23.88
CA MET A 1 38.38 37.11 -23.26
C MET A 1 39.08 35.76 -23.16
N ASP A 2 39.82 35.34 -24.19
CA ASP A 2 40.52 34.04 -24.26
C ASP A 2 41.42 33.73 -23.03
N ALA A 3 42.31 34.65 -22.60
CA ALA A 3 43.19 34.38 -21.44
C ALA A 3 42.47 34.19 -20.09
N ALA A 4 41.27 34.74 -19.90
CA ALA A 4 40.49 34.57 -18.67
C ALA A 4 39.68 33.28 -18.68
N HIS A 5 39.23 32.86 -19.86
CA HIS A 5 38.49 31.63 -20.12
C HIS A 5 39.40 30.40 -19.97
N ASP A 6 40.60 30.43 -20.57
CA ASP A 6 41.63 29.40 -20.39
C ASP A 6 42.06 29.26 -18.92
N LYS A 7 42.10 30.38 -18.18
CA LYS A 7 42.43 30.40 -16.75
C LYS A 7 41.37 29.73 -15.88
N LEU A 8 40.09 29.76 -16.28
CA LEU A 8 39.02 29.08 -15.53
C LEU A 8 39.08 27.57 -15.71
N TYR A 9 39.33 27.07 -16.93
CA TYR A 9 39.53 25.64 -17.14
C TYR A 9 40.82 25.12 -16.52
N GLY A 10 41.92 25.86 -16.64
CA GLY A 10 43.16 25.55 -15.95
C GLY A 10 42.94 25.42 -14.44
N ARG A 11 42.18 26.33 -13.83
CA ARG A 11 41.81 26.25 -12.41
C ARG A 11 41.00 24.99 -12.08
N ILE A 12 40.03 24.60 -12.92
CA ILE A 12 39.29 23.35 -12.72
C ILE A 12 40.23 22.15 -12.78
N ALA A 13 41.09 22.08 -13.80
CA ALA A 13 42.04 21.01 -13.99
C ALA A 13 43.04 20.91 -12.82
N ASP A 14 43.56 22.04 -12.33
CA ASP A 14 44.46 22.10 -11.18
C ASP A 14 43.78 21.61 -9.90
N LEU A 15 42.53 22.03 -9.65
CA LEU A 15 41.75 21.58 -8.49
C LEU A 15 41.48 20.08 -8.54
N LEU A 16 41.07 19.56 -9.71
CA LEU A 16 40.85 18.12 -9.91
C LEU A 16 42.14 17.33 -9.75
N ALA A 17 43.27 17.81 -10.28
CA ALA A 17 44.57 17.15 -10.14
C ALA A 17 45.08 17.13 -8.70
N GLN A 18 44.93 18.23 -7.95
CA GLN A 18 45.28 18.28 -6.53
C GLN A 18 44.44 17.31 -5.72
N GLU A 19 43.14 17.21 -6.03
CA GLU A 19 42.25 16.32 -5.30
C GLU A 19 42.50 14.85 -5.68
N ALA A 20 42.78 14.55 -6.95
CA ALA A 20 43.20 13.23 -7.43
C ALA A 20 44.43 12.69 -6.68
N GLN A 21 45.42 13.54 -6.42
CA GLN A 21 46.61 13.17 -5.64
C GLN A 21 46.27 12.78 -4.19
N LYS A 22 45.26 13.41 -3.59
CA LYS A 22 44.82 13.08 -2.21
C LYS A 22 43.99 11.80 -2.15
N ARG A 23 43.29 11.45 -3.23
CA ARG A 23 42.30 10.35 -3.28
C ARG A 23 42.90 8.95 -3.40
N ASN A 24 44.16 8.83 -3.84
CA ASN A 24 44.88 7.56 -4.01
C ASN A 24 44.05 6.47 -4.75
N GLY A 25 43.25 6.85 -5.74
CA GLY A 25 42.43 5.94 -6.56
C GLY A 25 41.05 5.56 -6.02
N ASN A 26 40.63 6.12 -4.87
CA ASN A 26 39.28 5.94 -4.30
C ASN A 26 38.26 6.87 -4.94
N LEU A 27 37.00 6.41 -5.02
CA LEU A 27 35.87 7.26 -5.41
C LEU A 27 35.56 8.26 -4.29
N VAL A 28 35.36 9.55 -4.65
CA VAL A 28 34.96 10.59 -3.70
C VAL A 28 33.99 11.59 -4.33
N GLU A 29 33.42 12.46 -3.48
CA GLU A 29 32.53 13.53 -3.92
C GLU A 29 33.22 14.56 -4.82
N PHE A 30 32.43 15.15 -5.72
CA PHE A 30 32.90 16.16 -6.65
C PHE A 30 33.18 17.49 -5.91
N PRO A 31 34.35 18.14 -6.07
CA PRO A 31 34.70 19.29 -5.24
C PRO A 31 33.76 20.47 -5.45
N ALA A 32 33.26 21.06 -4.36
CA ALA A 32 32.31 22.18 -4.41
C ALA A 32 32.85 23.41 -5.16
N GLU A 33 34.15 23.69 -5.04
CA GLU A 33 34.81 24.77 -5.78
C GLU A 33 34.79 24.53 -7.29
N VAL A 34 34.93 23.28 -7.74
CA VAL A 34 34.84 22.95 -9.16
C VAL A 34 33.42 23.19 -9.67
N LEU A 35 32.38 22.79 -8.91
CA LEU A 35 30.99 23.09 -9.26
C LEU A 35 30.72 24.59 -9.35
N GLN A 36 31.34 25.39 -8.49
CA GLN A 36 31.18 26.86 -8.52
C GLN A 36 31.77 27.46 -9.79
N VAL A 37 32.97 27.04 -10.20
CA VAL A 37 33.61 27.51 -11.44
C VAL A 37 32.85 27.00 -12.67
N ALA A 38 32.47 25.71 -12.68
CA ALA A 38 31.66 25.12 -13.75
C ALA A 38 30.33 25.84 -13.94
N ARG A 39 29.66 26.23 -12.84
CA ARG A 39 28.41 27.02 -12.89
C ARG A 39 28.58 28.33 -13.64
N GLN A 40 29.70 29.04 -13.43
CA GLN A 40 29.96 30.32 -14.09
C GLN A 40 30.11 30.14 -15.61
N ILE A 41 30.83 29.10 -16.02
CA ILE A 41 31.03 28.76 -17.43
C ILE A 41 29.69 28.39 -18.08
N LEU A 42 28.89 27.53 -17.44
CA LEU A 42 27.60 27.10 -18.00
C LEU A 42 26.57 28.23 -18.06
N LEU A 43 26.50 29.12 -17.06
CA LEU A 43 25.64 30.30 -17.11
C LEU A 43 26.04 31.27 -18.24
N ALA A 44 27.32 31.33 -18.60
CA ALA A 44 27.78 32.08 -19.76
C ALA A 44 27.43 31.37 -21.07
N ALA A 45 27.58 30.04 -21.14
CA ALA A 45 27.22 29.22 -22.30
C ALA A 45 25.74 29.34 -22.67
N GLU A 46 24.85 29.53 -21.69
CA GLU A 46 23.41 29.77 -21.92
C GLU A 46 23.12 31.07 -22.67
N LYS A 47 23.99 32.07 -22.55
CA LYS A 47 23.84 33.38 -23.21
C LYS A 47 24.53 33.39 -24.56
N ARG A 48 24.12 32.48 -25.46
CA ARG A 48 24.73 32.27 -26.78
C ARG A 48 24.98 33.56 -27.58
N GLU A 49 24.03 34.50 -27.55
CA GLU A 49 24.16 35.78 -28.25
C GLU A 49 25.26 36.69 -27.67
N VAL A 50 25.51 36.59 -26.36
CA VAL A 50 26.48 37.41 -25.62
C VAL A 50 27.86 36.75 -25.61
N TYR A 51 27.90 35.42 -25.49
CA TYR A 51 29.13 34.62 -25.38
C TYR A 51 29.16 33.44 -26.37
N PRO A 52 29.18 33.70 -27.69
CA PRO A 52 29.05 32.66 -28.72
C PRO A 52 30.18 31.61 -28.69
N ARG A 53 31.40 32.01 -28.30
CA ARG A 53 32.52 31.06 -28.14
C ARG A 53 32.29 30.10 -26.98
N ILE A 54 31.83 30.61 -25.83
CA ILE A 54 31.60 29.81 -24.63
C ILE A 54 30.40 28.86 -24.83
N SER A 55 29.37 29.29 -25.57
CA SER A 55 28.21 28.43 -25.87
C SER A 55 28.52 27.21 -26.75
N CYS A 56 29.63 27.25 -27.48
CA CYS A 56 30.08 26.16 -28.35
C CYS A 56 31.24 25.35 -27.74
N ASP A 57 31.70 25.74 -26.56
CA ASP A 57 32.87 25.14 -25.93
C ASP A 57 32.49 23.92 -25.07
N THR A 58 33.04 22.77 -25.46
CA THR A 58 32.75 21.46 -24.87
C THR A 58 33.85 21.01 -23.91
N THR A 59 34.87 21.83 -23.67
CA THR A 59 36.02 21.52 -22.80
C THR A 59 35.61 21.21 -21.36
N LEU A 60 34.52 21.82 -20.87
CA LEU A 60 33.98 21.55 -19.54
C LEU A 60 33.46 20.12 -19.37
N ILE A 61 32.92 19.52 -20.44
CA ILE A 61 32.17 18.26 -20.38
C ILE A 61 33.02 17.10 -19.84
N PRO A 62 34.22 16.79 -20.37
CA PRO A 62 35.06 15.75 -19.79
C PRO A 62 35.47 16.03 -18.33
N LEU A 63 35.62 17.30 -17.97
CA LEU A 63 35.97 17.71 -16.59
C LEU A 63 34.81 17.47 -15.61
N LEU A 64 33.55 17.53 -16.04
CA LEU A 64 32.37 17.24 -15.21
C LEU A 64 32.28 15.76 -14.79
N TYR A 65 32.93 14.88 -15.54
CA TYR A 65 32.95 13.44 -15.29
C TYR A 65 34.30 12.95 -14.75
N ASP A 66 35.24 13.87 -14.54
CA ASP A 66 36.60 13.60 -14.06
C ASP A 66 37.27 12.42 -14.80
N THR A 67 37.04 12.34 -16.11
CA THR A 67 37.51 11.22 -16.95
C THR A 67 39.03 11.17 -17.08
N ILE A 68 39.71 12.30 -16.79
CA ILE A 68 41.15 12.48 -16.96
C ILE A 68 41.93 12.13 -15.68
N TYR A 69 41.39 12.43 -14.47
CA TYR A 69 42.13 12.30 -13.21
C TYR A 69 41.63 11.17 -12.27
N ASN A 70 40.59 10.44 -12.69
CA ASN A 70 39.98 9.24 -12.07
C ASN A 70 39.08 9.44 -10.81
N LYS A 71 37.83 8.96 -11.00
CA LYS A 71 36.81 8.50 -10.02
C LYS A 71 36.12 9.56 -9.13
N SER A 72 35.39 10.48 -9.74
CA SER A 72 34.32 11.19 -9.04
C SER A 72 33.01 10.40 -9.04
N HIS A 73 32.34 10.33 -7.89
CA HIS A 73 30.96 9.82 -7.82
C HIS A 73 30.02 10.75 -8.59
N PRO A 74 29.06 10.23 -9.39
CA PRO A 74 27.96 11.02 -9.90
C PRO A 74 26.96 11.26 -8.78
N THR A 75 27.37 12.00 -7.75
CA THR A 75 26.55 12.25 -6.56
C THR A 75 25.23 12.91 -6.93
N LYS A 76 24.27 12.85 -6.02
CA LYS A 76 22.98 13.50 -6.20
C LYS A 76 23.13 14.99 -6.52
N GLU A 77 24.10 15.66 -5.89
CA GLU A 77 24.42 17.07 -6.09
C GLU A 77 24.93 17.31 -7.51
N LEU A 78 25.89 16.50 -7.98
CA LEU A 78 26.42 16.60 -9.34
C LEU A 78 25.35 16.32 -10.40
N ARG A 79 24.52 15.28 -10.22
CA ARG A 79 23.41 14.99 -11.13
C ARG A 79 22.38 16.12 -11.16
N SER A 80 22.03 16.68 -10.00
CA SER A 80 21.12 17.83 -9.92
C SER A 80 21.71 19.07 -10.62
N PHE A 81 23.02 19.29 -10.47
CA PHE A 81 23.75 20.35 -11.14
C PHE A 81 23.74 20.17 -12.68
N ILE A 82 24.06 18.97 -13.16
CA ILE A 82 24.04 18.63 -14.58
C ILE A 82 22.61 18.81 -15.13
N TRP A 83 21.60 18.23 -14.49
CA TRP A 83 20.20 18.33 -14.91
C TRP A 83 19.72 19.78 -15.03
N PHE A 84 20.07 20.63 -14.07
CA PHE A 84 19.75 22.05 -14.08
C PHE A 84 20.29 22.74 -15.33
N HIS A 85 21.53 22.47 -15.72
CA HIS A 85 22.15 23.10 -16.88
C HIS A 85 21.71 22.48 -18.21
N LEU A 86 21.45 21.16 -18.28
CA LEU A 86 20.86 20.53 -19.47
C LEU A 86 19.53 21.18 -19.85
N ASN A 87 18.67 21.46 -18.87
CA ASN A 87 17.41 22.16 -19.09
C ASN A 87 17.62 23.54 -19.73
N ARG A 88 18.59 24.29 -19.24
CA ARG A 88 18.83 25.68 -19.65
C ARG A 88 19.52 25.75 -21.01
N LEU A 89 20.47 24.87 -21.27
CA LEU A 89 21.15 24.76 -22.57
C LEU A 89 20.21 24.27 -23.67
N LEU A 90 19.30 23.34 -23.34
CA LEU A 90 18.26 22.91 -24.27
C LEU A 90 17.30 24.06 -24.58
N LYS A 91 16.85 24.80 -23.56
CA LYS A 91 16.03 26.01 -23.73
C LYS A 91 16.73 27.09 -24.57
N ALA A 92 18.06 27.22 -24.44
CA ALA A 92 18.87 28.17 -25.20
C ALA A 92 19.19 27.71 -26.64
N GLY A 93 18.82 26.49 -27.03
CA GLY A 93 19.08 25.96 -28.38
C GLY A 93 20.56 25.63 -28.64
N ASN A 94 21.32 25.26 -27.60
CA ASN A 94 22.74 24.89 -27.71
C ASN A 94 22.90 23.43 -28.16
N THR A 95 22.35 23.08 -29.33
CA THR A 95 22.29 21.70 -29.85
C THR A 95 23.66 21.02 -29.92
N ASP A 96 24.69 21.66 -30.48
CA ASP A 96 26.01 21.03 -30.66
C ASP A 96 26.71 20.73 -29.34
N TRP A 97 26.58 21.61 -28.35
CA TRP A 97 27.07 21.36 -27.00
C TRP A 97 26.40 20.12 -26.39
N LEU A 98 25.07 20.01 -26.57
CA LEU A 98 24.28 18.90 -26.04
C LEU A 98 24.59 17.57 -26.76
N LYS A 99 24.96 17.59 -28.04
CA LYS A 99 25.48 16.42 -28.74
C LYS A 99 26.75 15.92 -28.07
N SER A 100 27.77 16.79 -27.94
CA SER A 100 29.02 16.42 -27.25
C SER A 100 28.79 15.96 -25.82
N TYR A 101 27.86 16.58 -25.09
CA TYR A 101 27.47 16.12 -23.75
C TYR A 101 26.99 14.66 -23.78
N TRP A 102 26.09 14.33 -24.70
CA TRP A 102 25.54 12.99 -24.82
C TRP A 102 26.60 11.93 -25.13
N GLU A 103 27.55 12.27 -26.01
CA GLU A 103 28.69 11.41 -26.35
C GLU A 103 29.53 11.08 -25.11
N TRP A 104 29.95 12.11 -24.38
CA TRP A 104 30.73 11.96 -23.14
C TRP A 104 29.96 11.23 -22.04
N ALA A 105 28.68 11.55 -21.84
CA ALA A 105 27.85 10.88 -20.86
C ALA A 105 27.69 9.38 -21.17
N SER A 106 27.54 9.04 -22.45
CA SER A 106 27.46 7.65 -22.92
C SER A 106 28.75 6.89 -22.66
N GLN A 107 29.90 7.51 -22.96
CA GLN A 107 31.22 6.93 -22.68
C GLN A 107 31.43 6.75 -21.17
N TYR A 108 31.06 7.74 -20.36
CA TYR A 108 31.17 7.66 -18.90
C TYR A 108 30.29 6.54 -18.32
N TYR A 109 29.03 6.42 -18.76
CA TYR A 109 28.14 5.35 -18.30
C TYR A 109 28.66 3.95 -18.68
N ARG A 110 29.31 3.82 -19.86
CA ARG A 110 30.01 2.59 -20.24
C ARG A 110 31.09 2.24 -19.22
N THR A 111 31.91 3.20 -18.81
CA THR A 111 32.92 3.00 -17.76
C THR A 111 32.28 2.60 -16.43
N MET A 112 31.18 3.23 -16.02
CA MET A 112 30.47 2.86 -14.80
C MET A 112 29.96 1.41 -14.85
N ARG A 113 29.43 0.97 -15.98
CA ARG A 113 28.87 -0.38 -16.16
C ARG A 113 29.90 -1.50 -16.03
N TYR A 114 31.13 -1.28 -16.49
CA TYR A 114 32.19 -2.29 -16.47
C TYR A 114 33.14 -2.16 -15.28
N ASN A 115 33.10 -1.04 -14.54
CA ASN A 115 33.93 -0.84 -13.36
C ASN A 115 33.15 -1.17 -12.08
N GLY A 116 33.47 -2.30 -11.46
CA GLY A 116 32.85 -2.75 -10.20
C GLY A 116 33.09 -1.85 -8.98
N SER A 117 33.83 -0.75 -9.11
CA SER A 117 33.96 0.25 -8.05
C SER A 117 32.70 1.11 -7.88
N TYR A 118 31.87 1.26 -8.93
CA TYR A 118 30.66 2.07 -8.86
C TYR A 118 29.50 1.28 -8.26
N ASP A 119 28.70 1.96 -7.45
CA ASP A 119 27.50 1.38 -6.84
C ASP A 119 26.38 1.18 -7.88
N GLU A 120 25.55 0.15 -7.67
CA GLU A 120 24.44 -0.18 -8.57
C GLU A 120 23.34 0.89 -8.57
N ILE A 121 23.05 1.49 -7.41
CA ILE A 121 22.05 2.54 -7.28
C ILE A 121 22.50 3.77 -8.06
N GLU A 122 23.77 4.17 -7.91
CA GLU A 122 24.32 5.32 -8.65
C GLU A 122 24.27 5.13 -10.17
N ARG A 123 24.59 3.92 -10.65
CA ARG A 123 24.44 3.58 -12.08
C ARG A 123 23.00 3.72 -12.54
N ASN A 124 22.06 3.16 -11.79
CA ASN A 124 20.64 3.18 -12.15
C ASN A 124 20.07 4.61 -12.16
N GLU A 125 20.44 5.43 -11.17
CA GLU A 125 20.03 6.84 -11.12
C GLU A 125 20.64 7.67 -12.25
N PHE A 126 21.88 7.37 -12.65
CA PHE A 126 22.52 8.01 -13.80
C PHE A 126 21.80 7.64 -15.11
N HIS A 127 21.51 6.37 -15.31
CA HIS A 127 20.75 5.89 -16.47
C HIS A 127 19.34 6.52 -16.51
N GLU A 128 18.62 6.52 -15.39
CA GLU A 128 17.30 7.14 -15.24
C GLU A 128 17.33 8.63 -15.64
N MET A 129 18.29 9.40 -15.14
CA MET A 129 18.43 10.82 -15.51
C MET A 129 18.59 11.01 -17.03
N HIS A 130 19.34 10.13 -17.70
CA HIS A 130 19.57 10.23 -19.14
C HIS A 130 18.38 9.76 -19.97
N LEU A 131 17.57 8.82 -19.47
CA LEU A 131 16.27 8.50 -20.07
C LEU A 131 15.35 9.73 -20.06
N PHE A 132 15.28 10.45 -18.94
CA PHE A 132 14.50 11.68 -18.85
C PHE A 132 15.09 12.82 -19.70
N PHE A 133 16.41 12.89 -19.85
CA PHE A 133 17.03 13.86 -20.75
C PHE A 133 16.64 13.60 -22.21
N ALA A 134 16.74 12.35 -22.67
CA ALA A 134 16.32 11.98 -24.02
C ALA A 134 14.82 12.23 -24.24
N ALA A 135 13.99 11.96 -23.22
CA ALA A 135 12.56 12.27 -23.26
C ALA A 135 12.28 13.78 -23.32
N MET A 136 13.03 14.58 -22.57
CA MET A 136 12.95 16.04 -22.62
C MET A 136 13.36 16.59 -24.00
N VAL A 137 14.41 16.01 -24.61
CA VAL A 137 14.85 16.37 -25.98
C VAL A 137 13.76 16.07 -26.99
N LEU A 138 13.17 14.88 -26.97
CA LEU A 138 12.04 14.52 -27.84
C LEU A 138 10.90 15.53 -27.69
N ARG A 139 10.52 15.86 -26.45
CA ARG A 139 9.43 16.78 -26.15
C ARG A 139 9.71 18.22 -26.58
N SER A 140 10.98 18.64 -26.56
CA SER A 140 11.39 19.98 -27.00
C SER A 140 11.26 20.20 -28.51
N GLY A 141 11.11 19.12 -29.29
CA GLY A 141 11.04 19.19 -30.75
C GLY A 141 12.41 19.39 -31.43
N ASN A 142 13.51 19.27 -30.69
CA ASN A 142 14.87 19.33 -31.24
C ASN A 142 15.20 18.04 -32.02
N LYS A 143 14.69 17.95 -33.25
CA LYS A 143 14.84 16.78 -34.14
C LYS A 143 16.30 16.42 -34.37
N GLU A 144 17.15 17.42 -34.61
CA GLU A 144 18.59 17.23 -34.87
C GLU A 144 19.32 16.57 -33.69
N LEU A 145 19.08 17.04 -32.45
CA LEU A 145 19.66 16.41 -31.27
C LEU A 145 19.10 15.00 -31.04
N MET A 146 17.80 14.80 -31.28
CA MET A 146 17.15 13.50 -31.10
C MET A 146 17.68 12.46 -32.10
N GLU A 147 17.86 12.85 -33.37
CA GLU A 147 18.49 12.02 -34.40
C GLU A 147 19.92 11.66 -34.00
N HIS A 148 20.70 12.61 -33.49
CA HIS A 148 22.05 12.35 -32.99
C HIS A 148 22.03 11.36 -31.82
N ILE A 149 21.20 11.58 -30.80
CA ILE A 149 21.04 10.67 -29.66
C ILE A 149 20.72 9.24 -30.12
N MET A 150 19.84 9.09 -31.12
CA MET A 150 19.34 7.79 -31.60
C MET A 150 20.27 7.07 -32.59
N SER A 151 21.17 7.82 -33.23
CA SER A 151 22.16 7.30 -34.18
C SER A 151 23.54 7.12 -33.54
N PHE A 152 23.79 7.75 -32.40
CA PHE A 152 25.05 7.64 -31.68
C PHE A 152 25.27 6.19 -31.23
N GLN A 153 26.15 5.52 -31.96
CA GLN A 153 26.64 4.18 -31.70
C GLN A 153 28.16 4.28 -31.69
N ASP A 154 28.74 4.69 -30.57
CA ASP A 154 30.19 4.63 -30.42
C ASP A 154 30.64 3.17 -30.29
N THR A 155 30.83 2.59 -31.48
CA THR A 155 31.65 1.44 -31.89
C THR A 155 31.47 0.09 -31.15
N LEU A 156 31.63 -0.98 -31.95
CA LEU A 156 31.56 -2.39 -31.57
C LEU A 156 32.36 -2.75 -30.28
N PRO A 157 31.92 -3.75 -29.50
CA PRO A 157 30.65 -4.48 -29.60
C PRO A 157 29.54 -3.85 -28.72
N ASP A 158 28.31 -3.93 -29.23
CA ASP A 158 27.04 -3.45 -28.66
C ASP A 158 26.76 -3.90 -27.21
N PRO A 159 25.96 -3.12 -26.43
CA PRO A 159 24.99 -2.10 -26.90
C PRO A 159 25.31 -0.64 -26.52
N PRO A 160 24.63 0.36 -27.15
CA PRO A 160 24.70 1.77 -26.76
C PRO A 160 24.20 1.92 -25.32
N PRO A 161 25.02 2.48 -24.42
CA PRO A 161 24.87 2.22 -23.00
C PRO A 161 23.72 3.04 -22.35
N LEU A 162 23.31 4.18 -22.92
CA LEU A 162 22.26 5.06 -22.36
C LEU A 162 20.89 4.98 -23.07
N LEU A 163 20.76 4.17 -24.13
CA LEU A 163 19.49 4.00 -24.86
C LEU A 163 18.80 2.70 -24.47
N LEU A 164 17.47 2.71 -24.51
CA LEU A 164 16.68 1.48 -24.46
C LEU A 164 16.73 0.82 -25.82
N TYR A 165 17.38 -0.34 -25.90
CA TYR A 165 17.59 -1.07 -27.17
C TYR A 165 16.83 -2.39 -27.22
N ARG A 166 16.23 -2.82 -26.10
CA ARG A 166 15.38 -4.01 -26.01
C ARG A 166 13.93 -3.64 -25.72
N ILE A 167 13.02 -4.37 -26.35
CA ILE A 167 11.58 -4.24 -26.10
C ILE A 167 11.28 -4.56 -24.63
N SER A 168 11.93 -5.60 -24.07
CA SER A 168 11.78 -5.98 -22.67
C SER A 168 12.14 -4.84 -21.70
N GLU A 169 13.21 -4.09 -21.97
CA GLU A 169 13.62 -2.93 -21.16
C GLU A 169 12.61 -1.78 -21.26
N ILE A 170 12.06 -1.52 -22.45
CA ILE A 170 11.01 -0.50 -22.65
C ILE A 170 9.76 -0.83 -21.84
N ILE A 171 9.28 -2.08 -21.95
CA ILE A 171 8.09 -2.53 -21.23
C ILE A 171 8.34 -2.49 -19.71
N GLN A 172 9.49 -2.98 -19.26
CA GLN A 172 9.84 -2.97 -17.84
C GLN A 172 9.91 -1.53 -17.30
N THR A 173 10.54 -0.61 -18.03
CA THR A 173 10.61 0.81 -17.67
C THR A 173 9.21 1.43 -17.58
N LEU A 174 8.33 1.17 -18.55
CA LEU A 174 6.95 1.65 -18.53
C LEU A 174 6.22 1.22 -17.24
N LEU A 175 6.31 -0.07 -16.90
CA LEU A 175 5.61 -0.64 -15.75
C LEU A 175 6.24 -0.22 -14.42
N ASP A 176 7.55 -0.04 -14.36
CA ASP A 176 8.23 0.43 -13.15
C ASP A 176 7.88 1.89 -12.84
N PHE A 177 7.81 2.76 -13.85
CA PHE A 177 7.42 4.15 -13.64
C PHE A 177 5.92 4.33 -13.41
N ASP A 178 5.05 3.48 -13.96
CA ASP A 178 3.61 3.52 -13.62
C ASP A 178 3.36 3.24 -12.13
N LYS A 179 4.18 2.39 -11.50
CA LYS A 179 4.12 2.18 -10.03
C LYS A 179 4.42 3.46 -9.25
N LEU A 180 5.28 4.31 -9.80
CA LEU A 180 5.72 5.56 -9.18
C LEU A 180 4.73 6.70 -9.39
N ARG A 181 3.75 6.56 -10.29
CA ARG A 181 2.73 7.59 -10.55
C ARG A 181 1.95 8.00 -9.29
N ASN A 182 1.83 7.10 -8.32
CA ASN A 182 1.10 7.36 -7.07
C ASN A 182 1.98 7.98 -5.97
N TRP A 183 3.27 8.24 -6.23
CA TRP A 183 4.21 8.82 -5.28
C TRP A 183 4.36 10.30 -5.54
N PRO A 184 3.64 11.17 -4.80
CA PRO A 184 3.63 12.59 -5.10
C PRO A 184 5.02 13.20 -4.96
N PHE A 185 5.38 14.03 -5.93
CA PHE A 185 6.61 14.82 -6.00
C PHE A 185 7.90 14.02 -6.24
N ARG A 186 7.83 12.74 -6.61
CA ARG A 186 9.05 11.94 -6.88
C ARG A 186 9.73 12.43 -8.16
N LEU A 187 8.96 12.58 -9.24
CA LEU A 187 9.53 12.90 -10.55
C LEU A 187 9.90 14.38 -10.67
N VAL A 188 9.02 15.28 -10.24
CA VAL A 188 9.21 16.72 -10.31
C VAL A 188 10.43 17.19 -9.50
N LYS A 189 10.72 16.55 -8.37
CA LYS A 189 11.88 16.88 -7.54
C LYS A 189 13.21 16.64 -8.25
N ASN A 190 13.28 15.60 -9.07
CA ASN A 190 14.52 15.15 -9.69
C ASN A 190 14.61 15.55 -11.17
N TYR A 191 13.47 15.66 -11.86
CA TYR A 191 13.38 15.77 -13.32
C TYR A 191 12.44 16.90 -13.76
N GLN A 192 12.32 17.99 -12.99
CA GLN A 192 11.61 19.19 -13.43
C GLN A 192 12.14 19.64 -14.80
N MET A 193 11.24 19.77 -15.77
CA MET A 193 11.55 20.21 -17.13
C MET A 193 11.18 21.69 -17.30
N TYR A 194 11.97 22.44 -18.08
CA TYR A 194 11.83 23.90 -18.23
C TYR A 194 10.49 24.37 -18.83
N PHE A 195 9.77 23.48 -19.52
CA PHE A 195 8.49 23.78 -20.18
C PHE A 195 7.25 23.44 -19.34
N PHE A 196 7.42 22.83 -18.16
CA PHE A 196 6.31 22.58 -17.24
C PHE A 196 6.30 23.57 -16.09
N ALA A 197 5.10 23.97 -15.66
CA ALA A 197 4.91 24.58 -14.36
C ALA A 197 5.05 23.50 -13.26
N ASN A 198 5.54 23.90 -12.09
CA ASN A 198 5.58 23.02 -10.92
C ASN A 198 4.22 23.10 -10.22
N ASP A 199 3.24 22.36 -10.73
CA ASP A 199 1.88 22.27 -10.20
C ASP A 199 1.53 20.85 -9.75
N VAL A 200 0.29 20.64 -9.30
CA VAL A 200 -0.20 19.34 -8.81
C VAL A 200 -0.14 18.22 -9.87
N ASN A 201 -0.02 18.55 -11.15
CA ASN A 201 0.06 17.61 -12.27
C ASN A 201 1.50 17.42 -12.78
N ALA A 202 2.51 18.05 -12.17
CA ALA A 202 3.88 18.03 -12.67
C ALA A 202 4.45 16.61 -12.84
N ASP A 203 4.25 15.73 -11.85
CA ASP A 203 4.69 14.32 -11.95
C ASP A 203 3.97 13.56 -13.08
N HIS A 204 2.66 13.80 -13.26
CA HIS A 204 1.90 13.17 -14.35
C HIS A 204 2.39 13.64 -15.72
N ASN A 205 2.68 14.92 -15.85
CA ASN A 205 3.22 15.52 -17.06
C ASN A 205 4.62 14.99 -17.40
N ILE A 206 5.50 14.89 -16.40
CA ILE A 206 6.85 14.31 -16.56
C ILE A 206 6.77 12.83 -16.93
N PHE A 207 5.90 12.06 -16.29
CA PHE A 207 5.67 10.66 -16.64
C PHE A 207 5.16 10.52 -18.08
N ARG A 208 4.24 11.39 -18.53
CA ARG A 208 3.78 11.38 -19.92
C ARG A 208 4.92 11.63 -20.92
N VAL A 209 5.85 12.53 -20.61
CA VAL A 209 7.03 12.77 -21.44
C VAL A 209 7.91 11.52 -21.56
N LEU A 210 8.09 10.79 -20.45
CA LEU A 210 8.78 9.49 -20.50
C LEU A 210 8.02 8.49 -21.38
N CYS A 211 6.69 8.36 -21.25
CA CYS A 211 5.90 7.47 -22.09
C CYS A 211 6.03 7.81 -23.58
N ASP A 212 6.02 9.11 -23.93
CA ASP A 212 6.23 9.57 -25.30
C ASP A 212 7.58 9.08 -25.86
N TYR A 213 8.63 9.15 -25.04
CA TYR A 213 9.97 8.65 -25.38
C TYR A 213 10.06 7.12 -25.48
N LEU A 214 9.40 6.39 -24.59
CA LEU A 214 9.34 4.93 -24.64
C LEU A 214 8.65 4.46 -25.93
N ALA A 215 7.57 5.14 -26.32
CA ALA A 215 6.86 4.86 -27.56
C ALA A 215 7.72 5.15 -28.81
N PHE A 216 8.43 6.29 -28.79
CA PHE A 216 9.38 6.63 -29.85
C PHE A 216 10.52 5.61 -29.95
N SER A 217 11.09 5.20 -28.82
CA SER A 217 12.14 4.17 -28.75
C SER A 217 11.66 2.83 -29.30
N LEU A 218 10.43 2.42 -28.97
CA LEU A 218 9.83 1.20 -29.50
C LEU A 218 9.67 1.25 -31.02
N LEU A 219 9.18 2.37 -31.56
CA LEU A 219 9.08 2.58 -33.01
C LEU A 219 10.46 2.55 -33.68
N ASN A 220 11.49 3.11 -33.04
CA ASN A 220 12.85 3.11 -33.55
C ASN A 220 13.45 1.69 -33.61
N ILE A 221 13.23 0.85 -32.59
CA ILE A 221 13.67 -0.56 -32.59
C ILE A 221 12.96 -1.32 -33.73
N VAL A 222 11.65 -1.15 -33.83
CA VAL A 222 10.80 -1.75 -34.88
C VAL A 222 11.20 -1.29 -36.29
N ASN A 223 11.73 -0.07 -36.41
CA ASN A 223 12.25 0.48 -37.68
C ASN A 223 13.62 -0.11 -38.06
N LYS A 224 14.52 -0.30 -37.08
CA LYS A 224 15.89 -0.77 -37.32
C LYS A 224 16.01 -2.29 -37.48
N GLN A 225 15.03 -3.07 -37.01
CA GLN A 225 15.01 -4.52 -37.14
C GLN A 225 14.05 -4.97 -38.25
N ASP A 226 14.46 -5.96 -39.04
CA ASP A 226 13.64 -6.51 -40.11
C ASP A 226 12.34 -7.07 -39.54
N CYS A 227 11.19 -6.66 -40.08
CA CYS A 227 9.85 -6.86 -39.52
C CYS A 227 9.38 -8.33 -39.38
N ASN A 228 10.25 -9.32 -39.60
CA ASN A 228 9.91 -10.74 -39.64
C ASN A 228 10.48 -11.55 -38.46
N SER A 229 11.29 -10.97 -37.56
CA SER A 229 11.88 -11.69 -36.41
C SER A 229 11.23 -11.38 -35.05
N TYR A 230 10.07 -10.71 -35.03
CA TYR A 230 9.40 -10.30 -33.79
C TYR A 230 9.06 -11.51 -32.91
N THR A 231 9.71 -11.62 -31.77
CA THR A 231 9.15 -12.36 -30.64
C THR A 231 9.27 -11.54 -29.37
N ILE A 232 8.16 -11.40 -28.67
CA ILE A 232 8.07 -10.88 -27.29
C ILE A 232 8.73 -11.87 -26.30
N ASN A 233 9.36 -12.94 -26.80
CA ASN A 233 9.98 -14.01 -26.01
C ASN A 233 11.00 -13.50 -24.98
N GLU A 234 11.50 -12.27 -25.10
CA GLU A 234 12.37 -11.65 -24.11
C GLU A 234 11.64 -11.09 -22.86
N TYR A 235 10.36 -10.74 -22.95
CA TYR A 235 9.60 -10.21 -21.82
C TYR A 235 8.74 -11.32 -21.19
N LEU A 236 9.06 -11.66 -19.94
CA LEU A 236 8.35 -12.65 -19.16
C LEU A 236 7.46 -11.97 -18.12
N ILE A 237 6.16 -12.25 -18.16
CA ILE A 237 5.23 -11.85 -17.11
C ILE A 237 5.67 -12.56 -15.82
N ASP A 238 5.91 -11.78 -14.76
CA ASP A 238 6.26 -12.33 -13.46
C ASP A 238 5.13 -13.26 -12.98
N LYS A 239 5.48 -14.49 -12.61
CA LYS A 239 4.50 -15.48 -12.16
C LYS A 239 3.98 -15.19 -10.75
N LYS A 240 4.75 -14.44 -9.96
CA LYS A 240 4.49 -14.18 -8.53
C LYS A 240 3.68 -12.92 -8.26
N ILE A 241 3.37 -12.10 -9.28
CA ILE A 241 2.63 -10.87 -9.05
C ILE A 241 1.14 -11.16 -8.81
N PRO A 242 0.49 -10.44 -7.87
CA PRO A 242 -0.94 -10.59 -7.63
C PRO A 242 -1.78 -10.23 -8.85
N ILE A 243 -2.99 -10.80 -8.94
CA ILE A 243 -3.94 -10.57 -10.03
C ILE A 243 -4.36 -9.10 -10.15
N GLU A 244 -4.44 -8.36 -9.04
CA GLU A 244 -4.75 -6.92 -9.08
C GLU A 244 -3.63 -6.15 -9.78
N ARG A 245 -2.38 -6.56 -9.55
CA ARG A 245 -1.22 -6.00 -10.24
C ARG A 245 -1.18 -6.41 -11.72
N LEU A 246 -1.47 -7.67 -12.03
CA LEU A 246 -1.59 -8.12 -13.43
C LEU A 246 -2.61 -7.30 -14.21
N LYS A 247 -3.79 -7.05 -13.62
CA LYS A 247 -4.83 -6.21 -14.23
C LYS A 247 -4.35 -4.77 -14.46
N LYS A 248 -3.68 -4.16 -13.47
CA LYS A 248 -3.12 -2.80 -13.61
C LYS A 248 -2.05 -2.70 -14.69
N GLU A 249 -1.10 -3.65 -14.72
CA GLU A 249 -0.06 -3.70 -15.75
C GLU A 249 -0.68 -3.88 -17.15
N ARG A 250 -1.69 -4.75 -17.27
CA ARG A 250 -2.48 -4.93 -18.49
C ARG A 250 -3.18 -3.65 -18.95
N GLU A 251 -3.82 -2.92 -18.03
CA GLU A 251 -4.45 -1.63 -18.33
C GLU A 251 -3.43 -0.59 -18.80
N THR A 252 -2.26 -0.54 -18.16
CA THR A 252 -1.15 0.35 -18.51
C THR A 252 -0.65 0.07 -19.93
N LEU A 253 -0.47 -1.21 -20.27
CA LEU A 253 -0.06 -1.64 -21.61
C LEU A 253 -1.10 -1.28 -22.68
N GLU A 254 -2.38 -1.49 -22.38
CA GLU A 254 -3.46 -1.15 -23.30
C GLU A 254 -3.58 0.37 -23.50
N TRP A 255 -3.47 1.16 -22.45
CA TRP A 255 -3.40 2.62 -22.52
C TRP A 255 -2.21 3.09 -23.36
N PHE A 256 -1.04 2.52 -23.13
CA PHE A 256 0.18 2.84 -23.87
C PHE A 256 0.02 2.52 -25.37
N ARG A 257 -0.53 1.34 -25.69
CA ARG A 257 -0.82 0.90 -27.06
C ARG A 257 -1.86 1.75 -27.78
N SER A 258 -2.96 2.08 -27.10
CA SER A 258 -4.14 2.67 -27.72
C SER A 258 -4.15 4.20 -27.70
N ILE A 259 -3.36 4.83 -26.83
CA ILE A 259 -3.26 6.29 -26.74
C ILE A 259 -1.86 6.76 -27.10
N VAL A 260 -0.85 6.43 -26.28
CA VAL A 260 0.51 6.97 -26.42
C VAL A 260 1.12 6.64 -27.77
N MET A 261 1.06 5.38 -28.18
CA MET A 261 1.60 4.93 -29.47
C MET A 261 0.94 5.61 -30.66
N ILE A 262 -0.37 5.87 -30.59
CA ILE A 262 -1.10 6.56 -31.67
C ILE A 262 -0.64 8.00 -31.78
N ASP A 263 -0.55 8.72 -30.66
CA ASP A 263 -0.13 10.12 -30.64
C ASP A 263 1.29 10.26 -31.20
N ILE A 264 2.23 9.44 -30.72
CA ILE A 264 3.63 9.51 -31.13
C ILE A 264 3.83 9.09 -32.58
N SER A 265 3.09 8.09 -33.05
CA SER A 265 3.13 7.71 -34.48
C SER A 265 2.60 8.83 -35.38
N LYS A 266 1.57 9.58 -34.94
CA LYS A 266 1.04 10.72 -35.69
C LYS A 266 2.01 11.90 -35.73
N ILE A 267 2.60 12.25 -34.58
CA ILE A 267 3.56 13.35 -34.47
C ILE A 267 4.82 13.07 -35.30
N ASN A 268 5.25 11.82 -35.37
CA ASN A 268 6.48 11.40 -36.04
C ASN A 268 6.24 10.62 -37.34
N CYS A 269 5.13 10.89 -38.03
CA CYS A 269 4.74 10.17 -39.26
C CYS A 269 5.72 10.34 -40.43
N GLU A 270 6.52 11.41 -40.41
CA GLU A 270 7.63 11.64 -41.35
C GLU A 270 8.79 10.66 -41.14
N HIS A 271 8.97 10.18 -39.90
CA HIS A 271 10.10 9.32 -39.50
C HIS A 271 9.72 7.84 -39.45
N PHE A 272 8.45 7.53 -39.17
CA PHE A 272 7.95 6.16 -39.04
C PHE A 272 6.79 5.90 -40.00
N SER A 273 6.91 4.82 -40.77
CA SER A 273 5.85 4.37 -41.67
C SER A 273 4.64 3.83 -40.90
N ARG A 274 3.47 3.91 -41.53
CA ARG A 274 2.24 3.32 -40.99
C ARG A 274 2.39 1.81 -40.68
N LYS A 275 3.17 1.09 -41.49
CA LYS A 275 3.43 -0.35 -41.29
C LYS A 275 4.19 -0.60 -39.98
N GLN A 276 5.20 0.22 -39.67
CA GLN A 276 5.97 0.12 -38.43
C GLN A 276 5.12 0.47 -37.20
N ALA A 277 4.31 1.52 -37.30
CA ALA A 277 3.37 1.87 -36.23
C ALA A 277 2.34 0.77 -35.96
N GLU A 278 1.89 0.04 -36.99
CA GLU A 278 1.01 -1.12 -36.82
C GLU A 278 1.75 -2.32 -36.23
N ALA A 279 2.99 -2.59 -36.63
CA ALA A 279 3.80 -3.68 -36.09
C ALA A 279 4.04 -3.50 -34.57
N ALA A 280 4.43 -2.30 -34.14
CA ALA A 280 4.64 -1.99 -32.72
C ALA A 280 3.35 -2.16 -31.89
N ARG A 281 2.20 -1.71 -32.42
CA ARG A 281 0.91 -1.89 -31.75
C ARG A 281 0.44 -3.35 -31.72
N THR A 282 0.72 -4.12 -32.77
CA THR A 282 0.42 -5.55 -32.82
C THR A 282 1.25 -6.31 -31.77
N LEU A 283 2.51 -5.92 -31.59
CA LEU A 283 3.38 -6.46 -30.55
C LEU A 283 2.76 -6.22 -29.15
N LEU A 284 2.42 -4.97 -28.83
CA LEU A 284 1.79 -4.64 -27.54
C LEU A 284 0.46 -5.37 -27.34
N LEU A 285 -0.35 -5.54 -28.40
CA LEU A 285 -1.59 -6.32 -28.34
C LEU A 285 -1.33 -7.79 -28.00
N GLY A 286 -0.25 -8.37 -28.54
CA GLY A 286 0.19 -9.72 -28.18
C GLY A 286 0.46 -9.84 -26.68
N LEU A 287 1.18 -8.88 -26.11
CA LEU A 287 1.47 -8.86 -24.67
C LEU A 287 0.19 -8.68 -23.83
N VAL A 288 -0.70 -7.76 -24.20
CA VAL A 288 -2.00 -7.58 -23.53
C VAL A 288 -2.78 -8.90 -23.49
N LYS A 289 -2.79 -9.66 -24.58
CA LYS A 289 -3.45 -10.99 -24.63
C LYS A 289 -2.79 -12.02 -23.70
N GLU A 290 -1.47 -11.99 -23.54
CA GLU A 290 -0.80 -12.88 -22.58
C GLU A 290 -1.15 -12.54 -21.12
N TYR A 291 -1.29 -11.25 -20.80
CA TYR A 291 -1.83 -10.83 -19.50
C TYR A 291 -3.28 -11.30 -19.32
N ASP A 292 -4.14 -11.13 -20.33
CA ASP A 292 -5.54 -11.57 -20.27
C ASP A 292 -5.63 -13.10 -20.04
N LYS A 293 -4.83 -13.90 -20.76
CA LYS A 293 -4.74 -15.37 -20.56
C LYS A 293 -4.31 -15.72 -19.14
N ARG A 294 -3.31 -15.03 -18.59
CA ARG A 294 -2.82 -15.29 -17.23
C ARG A 294 -3.88 -14.95 -16.18
N VAL A 295 -4.59 -13.82 -16.35
CA VAL A 295 -5.68 -13.40 -15.45
C VAL A 295 -6.81 -14.44 -15.45
N GLU A 296 -7.24 -14.92 -16.61
CA GLU A 296 -8.28 -15.96 -16.68
C GLU A 296 -7.81 -17.30 -16.09
N SER A 297 -6.57 -17.71 -16.38
CA SER A 297 -5.98 -18.92 -15.78
C SER A 297 -5.98 -18.88 -14.25
N ILE A 298 -5.70 -17.73 -13.63
CA ILE A 298 -5.77 -17.55 -12.18
C ILE A 298 -7.23 -17.64 -11.71
N LYS A 299 -8.17 -16.93 -12.35
CA LYS A 299 -9.58 -16.95 -11.92
C LYS A 299 -10.20 -18.35 -11.93
N GLU A 300 -9.84 -19.18 -12.90
CA GLU A 300 -10.41 -20.52 -13.05
C GLU A 300 -9.75 -21.57 -12.15
N HIS A 301 -8.47 -21.40 -11.77
CA HIS A 301 -7.66 -22.45 -11.15
C HIS A 301 -6.80 -21.97 -9.97
N ASP A 302 -7.22 -20.93 -9.22
CA ASP A 302 -6.45 -20.47 -8.05
C ASP A 302 -6.59 -21.44 -6.87
N ASN A 303 -5.52 -21.56 -6.09
CA ASN A 303 -5.50 -22.41 -4.91
C ASN A 303 -5.62 -21.58 -3.62
N ILE A 304 -6.15 -22.21 -2.58
CA ILE A 304 -6.05 -21.68 -1.22
C ILE A 304 -4.58 -21.72 -0.80
N ASP A 305 -4.07 -20.56 -0.40
CA ASP A 305 -2.73 -20.34 0.13
C ASP A 305 -2.68 -20.80 1.60
N PRO A 306 -1.86 -21.82 1.93
CA PRO A 306 -1.75 -22.33 3.29
C PRO A 306 -1.28 -21.28 4.30
N ASP A 307 -0.40 -20.35 3.90
CA ASP A 307 0.15 -19.34 4.79
C ASP A 307 -0.91 -18.28 5.13
N LYS A 308 -1.72 -17.87 4.13
CA LYS A 308 -2.85 -16.95 4.38
C LYS A 308 -3.92 -17.60 5.23
N LEU A 309 -4.21 -18.87 4.99
CA LEU A 309 -5.16 -19.64 5.78
C LEU A 309 -4.71 -19.75 7.25
N ASP A 310 -3.44 -20.04 7.50
CA ASP A 310 -2.87 -20.08 8.85
C ASP A 310 -2.87 -18.70 9.54
N ALA A 311 -2.54 -17.64 8.79
CA ALA A 311 -2.64 -16.27 9.29
C ALA A 311 -4.08 -15.92 9.70
N LEU A 312 -5.07 -16.29 8.88
CA LEU A 312 -6.49 -16.10 9.18
C LEU A 312 -6.92 -16.86 10.44
N LYS A 313 -6.49 -18.13 10.62
CA LYS A 313 -6.74 -18.91 11.86
C LYS A 313 -6.24 -18.14 13.08
N LYS A 314 -4.98 -17.68 13.03
CA LYS A 314 -4.35 -16.94 14.13
C LYS A 314 -5.07 -15.63 14.44
N GLU A 315 -5.46 -14.89 13.41
CA GLU A 315 -6.18 -13.63 13.57
C GLU A 315 -7.56 -13.84 14.23
N ILE A 316 -8.31 -14.86 13.80
CA ILE A 316 -9.59 -15.23 14.44
C ILE A 316 -9.40 -15.55 15.93
N ILE A 317 -8.34 -16.32 16.28
CA ILE A 317 -8.04 -16.64 17.68
C ILE A 317 -7.77 -15.35 18.46
N VAL A 318 -6.86 -14.50 17.99
CA VAL A 318 -6.51 -13.22 18.63
C VAL A 318 -7.75 -12.33 18.82
N GLU A 319 -8.61 -12.24 17.82
CA GLU A 319 -9.85 -11.47 17.91
C GLU A 319 -10.84 -12.04 18.93
N CYS A 320 -10.96 -13.37 19.00
CA CYS A 320 -11.70 -14.05 20.07
C CYS A 320 -11.11 -13.78 21.45
N GLU A 321 -9.79 -13.64 21.60
CA GLU A 321 -9.17 -13.29 22.89
C GLU A 321 -9.44 -11.84 23.29
N ARG A 322 -9.39 -10.94 22.31
CA ARG A 322 -9.67 -9.52 22.51
C ARG A 322 -11.11 -9.28 22.96
N MET A 323 -12.06 -10.06 22.41
CA MET A 323 -13.46 -9.98 22.76
C MET A 323 -13.78 -10.79 24.03
N ALA A 324 -13.45 -10.21 25.19
CA ALA A 324 -13.76 -10.82 26.48
C ALA A 324 -15.27 -10.96 26.70
N LEU A 325 -15.70 -12.17 27.05
CA LEU A 325 -17.04 -12.41 27.56
C LEU A 325 -17.19 -11.77 28.94
N PRO A 326 -18.37 -11.22 29.27
CA PRO A 326 -18.53 -10.36 30.42
C PRO A 326 -18.80 -11.18 31.71
N LEU A 327 -18.87 -12.52 31.63
CA LEU A 327 -19.14 -13.42 32.75
C LEU A 327 -17.89 -14.14 33.25
N GLN A 328 -17.95 -14.69 34.47
CA GLN A 328 -16.86 -15.54 34.98
C GLN A 328 -16.82 -16.90 34.25
N ARG A 329 -15.62 -17.29 33.81
CA ARG A 329 -15.37 -18.58 33.15
C ARG A 329 -15.06 -19.69 34.17
N LYS A 330 -16.10 -20.26 34.78
CA LYS A 330 -16.00 -21.37 35.75
C LYS A 330 -17.30 -22.17 35.84
N LYS A 331 -17.25 -23.38 36.41
CA LYS A 331 -18.47 -24.08 36.85
C LYS A 331 -19.10 -23.31 38.02
N MET A 332 -20.42 -23.29 38.06
CA MET A 332 -21.16 -22.78 39.21
C MET A 332 -21.29 -23.89 40.26
N ASP A 333 -21.03 -23.55 41.53
CA ASP A 333 -21.12 -24.48 42.64
C ASP A 333 -22.53 -24.49 43.24
N GLY A 334 -23.00 -25.66 43.69
CA GLY A 334 -24.30 -25.84 44.34
C GLY A 334 -25.16 -26.93 43.70
N GLU A 335 -26.09 -27.49 44.47
CA GLU A 335 -26.98 -28.58 44.02
C GLU A 335 -28.15 -28.07 43.15
N ASP A 336 -28.43 -26.77 43.17
CA ASP A 336 -29.52 -26.10 42.46
C ASP A 336 -29.09 -25.44 41.14
N VAL A 337 -28.01 -25.94 40.53
CA VAL A 337 -27.45 -25.43 39.27
C VAL A 337 -28.03 -26.16 38.06
N GLU A 338 -28.54 -25.41 37.10
CA GLU A 338 -28.97 -25.87 35.78
C GLU A 338 -27.89 -25.60 34.72
N GLN A 339 -27.84 -26.45 33.69
CA GLN A 339 -26.90 -26.33 32.57
C GLN A 339 -27.65 -26.09 31.26
N LEU A 340 -27.41 -24.94 30.65
CA LEU A 340 -27.85 -24.65 29.29
C LEU A 340 -26.69 -24.86 28.31
N LYS A 341 -26.81 -25.87 27.46
CA LYS A 341 -25.82 -26.17 26.42
C LYS A 341 -26.29 -25.61 25.07
N PHE A 342 -25.45 -24.83 24.41
CA PHE A 342 -25.76 -24.28 23.10
C PHE A 342 -24.50 -24.02 22.28
N ILE A 343 -24.68 -23.79 20.99
CA ILE A 343 -23.61 -23.48 20.05
C ILE A 343 -23.96 -22.15 19.42
N VAL A 344 -22.98 -21.25 19.37
CA VAL A 344 -23.02 -20.06 18.52
C VAL A 344 -22.15 -20.35 17.30
N SER A 345 -22.61 -19.91 16.13
CA SER A 345 -21.89 -20.14 14.89
C SER A 345 -22.18 -19.02 13.92
N ASP A 346 -21.20 -18.67 13.11
CA ASP A 346 -21.37 -17.72 12.02
C ASP A 346 -20.64 -18.17 10.76
N THR A 347 -21.02 -17.59 9.64
CA THR A 347 -20.55 -17.95 8.31
C THR A 347 -20.45 -16.70 7.46
N ALA A 348 -19.24 -16.40 7.00
CA ALA A 348 -19.00 -15.29 6.09
C ALA A 348 -18.17 -15.73 4.89
N GLN A 349 -18.45 -15.11 3.74
CA GLN A 349 -17.63 -15.27 2.55
C GLN A 349 -16.40 -14.36 2.67
N ALA A 350 -15.21 -14.96 2.66
CA ALA A 350 -13.97 -14.20 2.65
C ALA A 350 -13.70 -13.62 1.25
N ALA A 351 -13.07 -12.44 1.21
CA ALA A 351 -12.56 -11.91 -0.05
C ALA A 351 -11.43 -12.81 -0.58
N PRO A 352 -11.25 -12.94 -1.90
CA PRO A 352 -10.16 -13.70 -2.52
C PRO A 352 -8.78 -13.47 -1.88
N GLY A 353 -8.39 -12.22 -1.62
CA GLY A 353 -7.07 -11.93 -1.04
C GLY A 353 -6.89 -12.34 0.42
N GLN A 354 -7.94 -12.79 1.11
CA GLN A 354 -7.81 -13.40 2.43
C GLN A 354 -7.30 -14.84 2.39
N MET A 355 -7.47 -15.56 1.27
CA MET A 355 -7.20 -17.01 1.23
C MET A 355 -6.55 -17.51 -0.06
N LEU A 356 -6.70 -16.85 -1.20
CA LEU A 356 -6.19 -17.32 -2.48
C LEU A 356 -4.76 -16.84 -2.73
N GLU A 357 -3.91 -17.70 -3.31
CA GLU A 357 -2.47 -17.45 -3.55
C GLU A 357 -2.23 -16.15 -4.33
N HIS A 358 -2.91 -15.97 -5.45
CA HIS A 358 -2.62 -14.90 -6.40
C HIS A 358 -3.39 -13.60 -6.13
N TYR A 359 -4.12 -13.50 -5.01
CA TYR A 359 -4.85 -12.28 -4.64
C TYR A 359 -4.20 -11.57 -3.47
N SER A 360 -4.13 -10.24 -3.53
CA SER A 360 -3.49 -9.43 -2.47
C SER A 360 -4.47 -8.58 -1.67
N THR A 361 -5.65 -8.32 -2.20
CA THR A 361 -6.62 -7.43 -1.56
C THR A 361 -7.52 -8.20 -0.59
N SER A 362 -7.39 -7.90 0.70
CA SER A 362 -8.17 -8.50 1.78
C SER A 362 -9.22 -7.52 2.34
N SER A 363 -10.29 -8.06 2.93
CA SER A 363 -11.28 -7.26 3.64
C SER A 363 -10.74 -6.86 5.02
N VAL A 364 -10.67 -5.56 5.27
CA VAL A 364 -10.32 -5.01 6.58
C VAL A 364 -11.40 -5.41 7.60
N ASN A 365 -11.00 -5.92 8.77
CA ASN A 365 -11.85 -6.33 9.90
C ASN A 365 -12.75 -7.56 9.65
N PHE A 366 -12.40 -8.42 8.69
CA PHE A 366 -13.17 -9.64 8.41
C PHE A 366 -13.36 -10.52 9.65
N THR A 367 -12.27 -10.78 10.38
CA THR A 367 -12.24 -11.60 11.60
C THR A 367 -13.01 -10.96 12.75
N GLU A 368 -12.84 -9.65 12.97
CA GLU A 368 -13.56 -8.88 13.99
C GLU A 368 -15.07 -8.99 13.82
N VAL A 369 -15.57 -8.82 12.58
CA VAL A 369 -17.01 -8.93 12.29
C VAL A 369 -17.51 -10.34 12.59
N LEU A 370 -16.78 -11.37 12.14
CA LEU A 370 -17.16 -12.78 12.32
C LEU A 370 -17.23 -13.15 13.82
N VAL A 371 -16.24 -12.71 14.61
CA VAL A 371 -16.21 -12.96 16.06
C VAL A 371 -17.28 -12.14 16.80
N ALA A 372 -17.54 -10.90 16.39
CA ALA A 372 -18.59 -10.07 16.97
C ALA A 372 -19.98 -10.71 16.84
N TYR A 373 -20.25 -11.41 15.73
CA TYR A 373 -21.50 -12.17 15.57
C TYR A 373 -21.62 -13.35 16.53
N LEU A 374 -20.54 -14.10 16.78
CA LEU A 374 -20.55 -15.15 17.81
C LEU A 374 -20.89 -14.58 19.18
N LEU A 375 -20.26 -13.45 19.53
CA LEU A 375 -20.47 -12.76 20.79
C LEU A 375 -21.91 -12.27 20.94
N HIS A 376 -22.47 -11.68 19.89
CA HIS A 376 -23.86 -11.22 19.88
C HIS A 376 -24.85 -12.39 20.10
N GLN A 377 -24.60 -13.55 19.50
CA GLN A 377 -25.43 -14.74 19.73
C GLN A 377 -25.32 -15.26 21.17
N PHE A 378 -24.12 -15.20 21.78
CA PHE A 378 -23.96 -15.54 23.19
C PHE A 378 -24.78 -14.60 24.08
N TYR A 379 -24.71 -13.28 23.82
CA TYR A 379 -25.51 -12.27 24.52
C TYR A 379 -27.01 -12.47 24.40
N ALA A 380 -27.50 -12.80 23.21
CA ALA A 380 -28.91 -13.13 23.03
C ALA A 380 -29.33 -14.35 23.88
N ARG A 381 -28.48 -15.37 23.99
CA ARG A 381 -28.72 -16.55 24.84
C ARG A 381 -28.70 -16.19 26.32
N LEU A 382 -27.74 -15.41 26.77
CA LEU A 382 -27.66 -14.94 28.15
C LEU A 382 -28.89 -14.11 28.54
N ALA A 383 -29.30 -13.15 27.69
CA ALA A 383 -30.48 -12.33 27.93
C ALA A 383 -31.77 -13.17 28.01
N SER A 384 -31.87 -14.24 27.22
CA SER A 384 -33.03 -15.14 27.25
C SER A 384 -33.23 -15.83 28.61
N LEU A 385 -32.15 -16.09 29.37
CA LEU A 385 -32.26 -16.66 30.72
C LEU A 385 -33.07 -15.76 31.66
N PHE A 386 -32.81 -14.45 31.62
CA PHE A 386 -33.51 -13.47 32.46
C PHE A 386 -34.97 -13.35 32.04
N ILE A 387 -35.26 -13.39 30.74
CA ILE A 387 -36.63 -13.33 30.24
C ILE A 387 -37.45 -14.54 30.70
N LEU A 388 -36.87 -15.75 30.64
CA LEU A 388 -37.58 -16.99 30.96
C LEU A 388 -37.82 -17.22 32.46
N ASN A 389 -36.91 -16.76 33.33
CA ASN A 389 -37.06 -16.93 34.78
C ASN A 389 -38.03 -15.94 35.41
N GLY A 390 -38.22 -14.76 34.80
CA GLY A 390 -39.03 -13.68 35.34
C GLY A 390 -38.36 -12.96 36.51
N ALA A 391 -38.50 -11.63 36.57
CA ALA A 391 -37.91 -10.84 37.64
C ALA A 391 -38.77 -10.91 38.91
N VAL A 392 -38.12 -10.95 40.08
CA VAL A 392 -38.79 -10.91 41.39
C VAL A 392 -39.50 -9.56 41.59
N ALA A 393 -38.88 -8.49 41.11
CA ALA A 393 -39.45 -7.15 41.06
C ALA A 393 -39.03 -6.45 39.78
N THR A 394 -39.92 -5.61 39.23
CA THR A 394 -39.64 -4.77 38.07
C THR A 394 -39.96 -3.32 38.40
N TYR A 395 -39.01 -2.43 38.15
CA TYR A 395 -39.15 -0.99 38.35
C TYR A 395 -38.98 -0.23 37.04
N LEU A 396 -39.70 0.89 36.89
CA LEU A 396 -39.52 1.84 35.80
C LEU A 396 -38.84 3.10 36.34
N ILE A 397 -37.64 3.41 35.83
CA ILE A 397 -36.79 4.50 36.31
C ILE A 397 -36.39 5.41 35.13
N GLN A 398 -36.39 6.72 35.35
CA GLN A 398 -35.89 7.65 34.35
C GLN A 398 -34.37 7.53 34.25
N TYR A 399 -33.81 7.65 33.04
CA TYR A 399 -32.38 7.56 32.82
C TYR A 399 -31.56 8.47 33.76
N ASN A 400 -32.02 9.72 33.99
CA ASN A 400 -31.32 10.67 34.85
C ASN A 400 -31.39 10.33 36.35
N ASP A 401 -32.36 9.51 36.76
CA ASP A 401 -32.56 9.14 38.17
C ASP A 401 -31.89 7.80 38.51
N LEU A 402 -31.13 7.20 37.58
CA LEU A 402 -30.57 5.86 37.77
C LEU A 402 -29.61 5.79 38.97
N GLY A 403 -28.69 6.75 39.11
CA GLY A 403 -27.77 6.81 40.27
C GLY A 403 -28.52 7.00 41.59
N GLU A 404 -29.54 7.87 41.59
CA GLU A 404 -30.42 8.09 42.74
C GLU A 404 -31.17 6.80 43.13
N ALA A 405 -31.71 6.08 42.15
CA ALA A 405 -32.43 4.83 42.35
C ALA A 405 -31.54 3.74 42.94
N LEU A 406 -30.34 3.53 42.40
CA LEU A 406 -29.38 2.53 42.91
C LEU A 406 -29.00 2.82 44.37
N ARG A 407 -28.83 4.09 44.72
CA ARG A 407 -28.51 4.51 46.09
C ARG A 407 -29.69 4.35 47.05
N ARG A 408 -30.93 4.62 46.64
CA ARG A 408 -32.14 4.34 47.46
C ARG A 408 -32.40 2.85 47.66
N MET A 409 -32.01 2.04 46.69
CA MET A 409 -32.05 0.58 46.76
C MET A 409 -30.90 -0.02 47.58
N HIS A 410 -30.00 0.81 48.13
CA HIS A 410 -28.81 0.39 48.88
C HIS A 410 -27.92 -0.59 48.10
N PHE A 411 -27.73 -0.36 46.79
CA PHE A 411 -26.89 -1.23 45.97
C PHE A 411 -25.45 -1.31 46.50
N ASN A 412 -25.06 -2.51 46.91
CA ASN A 412 -23.70 -2.85 47.32
C ASN A 412 -22.99 -3.64 46.22
N LYS A 413 -21.96 -3.03 45.60
CA LYS A 413 -21.18 -3.68 44.55
C LYS A 413 -20.40 -4.90 45.03
N ASP A 414 -20.21 -5.08 46.34
CA ASP A 414 -19.51 -6.22 46.90
C ASP A 414 -20.41 -7.47 46.98
N GLU A 415 -21.73 -7.28 47.05
CA GLU A 415 -22.73 -8.36 47.18
C GLU A 415 -23.51 -8.61 45.88
N TYR A 416 -23.72 -7.56 45.08
CA TYR A 416 -24.57 -7.59 43.89
C TYR A 416 -23.79 -7.26 42.61
N VAL A 417 -24.32 -7.75 41.49
CA VAL A 417 -23.84 -7.48 40.14
C VAL A 417 -24.89 -6.68 39.39
N LEU A 418 -24.45 -5.64 38.68
CA LEU A 418 -25.28 -4.88 37.76
C LEU A 418 -25.00 -5.34 36.32
N LEU A 419 -26.03 -5.86 35.68
CA LEU A 419 -26.00 -6.34 34.29
C LEU A 419 -26.66 -5.29 33.39
N ASN A 420 -25.93 -4.77 32.42
CA ASN A 420 -26.43 -3.77 31.48
C ASN A 420 -26.91 -4.41 30.18
N ASN A 421 -28.22 -4.34 29.94
CA ASN A 421 -28.86 -4.92 28.77
C ASN A 421 -29.28 -3.86 27.74
N GLY A 422 -28.28 -3.14 27.22
CA GLY A 422 -28.45 -2.26 26.06
C GLY A 422 -28.70 -0.79 26.39
N ILE A 423 -28.28 -0.31 27.58
CA ILE A 423 -28.34 1.11 27.94
C ILE A 423 -26.97 1.75 27.71
N SER A 424 -26.96 2.90 27.02
CA SER A 424 -25.75 3.72 26.95
C SER A 424 -25.54 4.42 28.29
N LEU A 425 -24.48 4.08 29.02
CA LEU A 425 -24.12 4.71 30.29
C LEU A 425 -23.01 5.77 30.11
N TRP A 426 -22.86 6.31 28.90
CA TRP A 426 -21.86 7.33 28.62
C TRP A 426 -22.16 8.62 29.39
N GLY A 427 -21.22 9.06 30.23
CA GLY A 427 -21.34 10.30 31.00
C GLY A 427 -22.24 10.22 32.24
N GLN A 428 -22.77 9.04 32.59
CA GLN A 428 -23.52 8.81 33.82
C GLN A 428 -22.55 8.50 34.97
N ASP A 429 -22.64 9.28 36.05
CA ASP A 429 -22.05 8.92 37.34
C ASP A 429 -23.11 8.21 38.18
N LEU A 430 -22.92 6.91 38.40
CA LEU A 430 -23.82 6.09 39.20
C LEU A 430 -23.51 6.19 40.71
N GLY A 431 -22.38 6.78 41.10
CA GLY A 431 -21.94 7.00 42.49
C GLY A 431 -21.55 5.75 43.29
N CYS A 432 -22.24 4.63 43.09
CA CYS A 432 -22.04 3.39 43.86
C CYS A 432 -21.28 2.29 43.09
N ILE A 433 -21.08 2.45 41.78
CA ILE A 433 -20.41 1.46 40.92
C ILE A 433 -19.74 2.16 39.73
N LYS A 434 -18.54 1.72 39.36
CA LYS A 434 -17.86 2.23 38.16
C LYS A 434 -18.32 1.47 36.92
N ARG A 435 -18.26 2.12 35.76
CA ARG A 435 -18.65 1.52 34.47
C ARG A 435 -17.90 0.23 34.15
N GLU A 436 -16.62 0.15 34.49
CA GLU A 436 -15.76 -1.04 34.32
C GLU A 436 -16.19 -2.25 35.17
N GLU A 437 -17.01 -2.03 36.22
CA GLU A 437 -17.54 -3.06 37.10
C GLU A 437 -18.92 -3.57 36.63
N ILE A 438 -19.50 -2.99 35.56
CA ILE A 438 -20.83 -3.33 35.03
C ILE A 438 -20.68 -4.35 33.90
N ILE A 439 -21.41 -5.46 34.00
CA ILE A 439 -21.39 -6.54 33.01
C ILE A 439 -22.35 -6.19 31.87
N ALA A 440 -21.82 -5.89 30.68
CA ALA A 440 -22.63 -5.59 29.49
C ALA A 440 -23.11 -6.87 28.80
N ILE A 441 -24.43 -7.06 28.67
CA ILE A 441 -25.06 -8.25 28.07
C ILE A 441 -25.89 -7.96 26.81
N GLY A 442 -25.94 -6.68 26.38
CA GLY A 442 -26.02 -6.33 24.95
C GLY A 442 -27.27 -6.69 24.12
N SER A 443 -28.45 -7.01 24.68
CA SER A 443 -29.63 -7.43 23.90
C SER A 443 -30.54 -6.27 23.42
N GLY A 444 -30.11 -5.02 23.56
CA GLY A 444 -30.82 -3.83 23.02
C GLY A 444 -32.17 -3.51 23.70
N SER A 445 -32.42 -3.99 24.92
CA SER A 445 -33.75 -3.93 25.54
C SER A 445 -33.93 -2.80 26.57
N ASN A 446 -32.99 -1.84 26.62
CA ASN A 446 -33.02 -0.66 27.51
C ASN A 446 -33.35 -0.99 28.99
N ASN A 447 -32.75 -2.06 29.53
CA ASN A 447 -32.96 -2.44 30.93
C ASN A 447 -31.66 -2.86 31.63
N LEU A 448 -31.71 -2.84 32.96
CA LEU A 448 -30.65 -3.36 33.83
C LEU A 448 -31.21 -4.52 34.65
N PHE A 449 -30.34 -5.48 34.98
CA PHE A 449 -30.64 -6.51 35.97
C PHE A 449 -29.72 -6.38 37.17
N ILE A 450 -30.27 -6.57 38.37
CA ILE A 450 -29.53 -6.67 39.63
C ILE A 450 -29.68 -8.10 40.13
N ILE A 451 -28.57 -8.77 40.38
CA ILE A 451 -28.51 -10.14 40.88
C ILE A 451 -27.45 -10.26 41.97
N LYS A 452 -27.63 -11.18 42.94
CA LYS A 452 -26.56 -11.53 43.89
C LYS A 452 -25.37 -12.10 43.15
N LYS A 453 -24.15 -11.77 43.58
CA LYS A 453 -22.92 -12.27 42.95
C LYS A 453 -22.87 -13.79 42.89
N ASP A 454 -23.27 -14.46 43.95
CA ASP A 454 -23.26 -15.93 44.05
C ASP A 454 -24.30 -16.62 43.16
N ASP A 455 -25.27 -15.85 42.65
CA ASP A 455 -26.32 -16.29 41.73
C ASP A 455 -26.07 -15.84 40.28
N CYS A 456 -25.05 -15.02 40.04
CA CYS A 456 -24.70 -14.54 38.70
C CYS A 456 -24.28 -15.72 37.81
N PRO A 457 -24.84 -15.86 36.59
CA PRO A 457 -24.48 -16.93 35.68
C PRO A 457 -22.98 -16.99 35.39
N THR A 458 -22.45 -18.21 35.27
CA THR A 458 -21.07 -18.47 34.85
C THR A 458 -21.07 -19.36 33.62
N TYR A 459 -19.94 -19.44 32.90
CA TYR A 459 -19.87 -20.26 31.69
C TYR A 459 -18.58 -21.07 31.59
N LEU A 460 -18.63 -22.12 30.78
CA LEU A 460 -17.46 -22.81 30.25
C LEU A 460 -17.64 -23.04 28.75
N TYR A 461 -16.53 -23.22 28.05
CA TYR A 461 -16.56 -23.77 26.70
C TYR A 461 -16.92 -25.26 26.75
N GLY A 462 -17.78 -25.67 25.83
CA GLY A 462 -18.15 -27.07 25.64
C GLY A 462 -17.29 -27.76 24.59
N THR A 463 -17.68 -28.97 24.23
CA THR A 463 -17.19 -29.66 23.02
C THR A 463 -18.33 -29.85 22.04
N LEU A 464 -18.05 -29.74 20.74
CA LEU A 464 -19.08 -29.95 19.71
C LEU A 464 -19.69 -31.36 19.80
N THR A 465 -18.86 -32.38 20.05
CA THR A 465 -19.25 -33.79 20.18
C THR A 465 -20.33 -34.03 21.24
N ASN A 466 -20.33 -33.22 22.31
CA ASN A 466 -21.26 -33.36 23.44
C ASN A 466 -22.55 -32.54 23.27
N MET A 467 -22.64 -31.64 22.29
CA MET A 467 -23.71 -30.62 22.22
C MET A 467 -24.66 -30.78 21.03
N ARG A 468 -24.31 -31.60 20.03
CA ARG A 468 -25.14 -32.17 18.95
C ARG A 468 -24.24 -33.18 18.22
N GLN A 469 -24.79 -34.21 17.56
CA GLN A 469 -24.03 -35.03 16.60
C GLN A 469 -23.67 -34.15 15.39
N ILE A 470 -22.65 -33.30 15.54
CA ILE A 470 -22.17 -32.43 14.48
C ILE A 470 -21.21 -33.24 13.64
N ASP A 471 -21.40 -33.10 12.33
CA ASP A 471 -20.67 -33.79 11.27
C ASP A 471 -19.14 -33.67 11.47
N LYS A 472 -18.38 -34.66 10.98
CA LYS A 472 -16.90 -34.74 11.12
C LYS A 472 -16.12 -33.61 10.42
N GLN A 473 -16.80 -32.54 10.01
CA GLN A 473 -16.30 -31.48 9.14
C GLN A 473 -15.73 -30.29 9.91
N TYR A 474 -15.89 -30.23 11.24
CA TYR A 474 -15.32 -29.17 12.07
C TYR A 474 -14.01 -29.62 12.71
N GLU A 475 -13.02 -28.76 12.66
CA GLU A 475 -11.71 -28.93 13.31
C GLU A 475 -11.53 -27.86 14.38
N ALA A 476 -10.85 -28.20 15.47
CA ALA A 476 -10.54 -27.25 16.53
C ALA A 476 -9.42 -26.30 16.06
N ILE A 477 -9.67 -25.00 16.14
CA ILE A 477 -8.63 -23.98 15.91
C ILE A 477 -8.01 -23.50 17.22
N ASP A 478 -8.78 -23.53 18.31
CA ASP A 478 -8.26 -23.34 19.66
C ASP A 478 -9.12 -24.15 20.65
N GLU A 479 -8.60 -25.31 21.07
CA GLU A 479 -9.29 -26.17 22.05
C GLU A 479 -9.48 -25.47 23.39
N SER A 480 -8.54 -24.62 23.81
CA SER A 480 -8.58 -23.92 25.09
C SER A 480 -9.71 -22.89 25.14
N LYS A 481 -10.12 -22.37 23.99
CA LYS A 481 -11.26 -21.45 23.83
C LYS A 481 -12.51 -22.14 23.30
N GLY A 482 -12.45 -23.46 23.07
CA GLY A 482 -13.50 -24.22 22.41
C GLY A 482 -13.88 -23.63 21.05
N LEU A 483 -12.93 -23.07 20.31
CA LEU A 483 -13.20 -22.45 19.03
C LEU A 483 -12.94 -23.45 17.90
N PHE A 484 -13.93 -23.61 17.05
CA PHE A 484 -13.93 -24.56 15.95
C PHE A 484 -14.19 -23.84 14.65
N TRP A 485 -13.71 -24.43 13.58
CA TRP A 485 -13.97 -23.95 12.25
C TRP A 485 -14.16 -25.10 11.27
N LYS A 486 -14.70 -24.79 10.09
CA LYS A 486 -14.75 -25.73 8.96
C LYS A 486 -13.79 -25.23 7.90
N GLU A 487 -12.95 -26.12 7.39
CA GLU A 487 -12.02 -25.79 6.30
C GLU A 487 -12.78 -25.17 5.11
N PRO A 488 -12.36 -24.00 4.60
CA PRO A 488 -13.05 -23.32 3.51
C PRO A 488 -13.09 -24.18 2.24
N THR A 489 -14.22 -24.14 1.54
CA THR A 489 -14.36 -24.73 0.20
C THR A 489 -14.07 -23.68 -0.88
N ASP A 490 -14.13 -24.08 -2.16
CA ASP A 490 -13.91 -23.23 -3.34
C ASP A 490 -14.72 -21.92 -3.34
N ASN A 491 -15.84 -21.86 -2.61
CA ASN A 491 -16.66 -20.66 -2.45
C ASN A 491 -16.12 -19.65 -1.43
N LEU A 492 -14.95 -19.92 -0.83
CA LEU A 492 -14.28 -19.08 0.16
C LEU A 492 -15.13 -18.81 1.41
N MET A 493 -15.95 -19.77 1.81
CA MET A 493 -16.82 -19.66 2.98
C MET A 493 -16.04 -20.04 4.24
N VAL A 494 -15.93 -19.09 5.18
CA VAL A 494 -15.33 -19.31 6.49
C VAL A 494 -16.45 -19.52 7.49
N HIS A 495 -16.49 -20.70 8.09
CA HIS A 495 -17.46 -21.05 9.12
C HIS A 495 -16.75 -21.21 10.45
N ILE A 496 -17.19 -20.48 11.47
CA ILE A 496 -16.69 -20.65 12.84
C ILE A 496 -17.83 -21.00 13.79
N ALA A 497 -17.51 -21.78 14.81
CA ALA A 497 -18.46 -22.22 15.82
C ALA A 497 -17.80 -22.29 17.19
N GLN A 498 -18.59 -22.02 18.23
CA GLN A 498 -18.15 -22.07 19.61
C GLN A 498 -19.25 -22.66 20.50
N PRO A 499 -19.07 -23.89 21.02
CA PRO A 499 -19.96 -24.48 22.02
C PRO A 499 -19.78 -23.85 23.41
N TYR A 500 -20.90 -23.60 24.07
CA TYR A 500 -20.98 -23.03 25.41
C TYR A 500 -21.83 -23.89 26.34
N VAL A 501 -21.37 -24.04 27.59
CA VAL A 501 -22.17 -24.47 28.73
C VAL A 501 -22.37 -23.24 29.62
N LEU A 502 -23.60 -22.78 29.73
CA LEU A 502 -23.98 -21.70 30.63
C LEU A 502 -24.61 -22.32 31.88
N TYR A 503 -24.12 -21.91 33.04
CA TYR A 503 -24.56 -22.36 34.35
C TYR A 503 -25.39 -21.26 35.01
N ASN A 504 -26.56 -21.62 35.52
CA ASN A 504 -27.44 -20.70 36.25
C ASN A 504 -28.15 -21.42 37.39
N ARG A 505 -28.65 -20.66 38.36
CA ARG A 505 -29.54 -21.20 39.39
C ARG A 505 -30.87 -21.62 38.77
N ARG A 506 -31.43 -22.76 39.21
CA ARG A 506 -32.75 -23.27 38.81
C ARG A 506 -33.88 -22.30 39.18
N HIS A 507 -33.69 -21.55 40.27
CA HIS A 507 -34.59 -20.49 40.72
C HIS A 507 -33.83 -19.17 40.77
N MET A 508 -33.51 -18.63 39.59
CA MET A 508 -32.76 -17.38 39.49
C MET A 508 -33.61 -16.21 40.00
N ARG A 509 -33.16 -15.57 41.09
CA ARG A 509 -33.80 -14.39 41.65
C ARG A 509 -33.02 -13.14 41.23
N PHE A 510 -33.70 -12.24 40.53
CA PHE A 510 -33.11 -10.98 40.11
C PHE A 510 -34.18 -9.87 40.05
N LEU A 511 -33.71 -8.63 40.09
CA LEU A 511 -34.52 -7.42 39.95
C LEU A 511 -34.28 -6.81 38.57
N LYS A 512 -35.35 -6.33 37.93
CA LYS A 512 -35.29 -5.67 36.62
C LYS A 512 -35.59 -4.18 36.73
N ILE A 513 -34.73 -3.35 36.14
CA ILE A 513 -34.95 -1.91 36.00
C ILE A 513 -35.14 -1.59 34.52
N ASN A 514 -36.35 -1.18 34.15
CA ASN A 514 -36.61 -0.62 32.82
C ASN A 514 -36.26 0.86 32.83
N ILE A 515 -35.55 1.32 31.80
CA ILE A 515 -35.18 2.72 31.65
C ILE A 515 -36.12 3.42 30.67
N THR A 516 -36.62 4.59 31.09
CA THR A 516 -37.31 5.54 30.20
C THR A 516 -36.50 6.82 30.04
N TYR A 517 -36.55 7.39 28.83
CA TYR A 517 -35.97 8.70 28.51
C TYR A 517 -37.03 9.81 28.49
N ASP A 518 -38.32 9.44 28.59
CA ASP A 518 -39.43 10.39 28.55
C ASP A 518 -39.72 10.95 29.94
N ARG A 519 -39.70 12.28 30.06
CA ARG A 519 -39.99 13.02 31.30
C ARG A 519 -41.49 13.10 31.62
N ALA A 520 -42.38 12.83 30.65
CA ALA A 520 -43.82 13.03 30.78
C ALA A 520 -44.57 11.86 31.46
N LEU A 521 -43.91 10.71 31.65
CA LEU A 521 -44.47 9.56 32.36
C LEU A 521 -44.45 9.81 33.88
N GLY A 522 -45.58 10.27 34.42
CA GLY A 522 -45.77 10.57 35.84
C GLY A 522 -45.72 9.37 36.80
N ASP A 523 -45.44 8.15 36.32
CA ASP A 523 -45.52 6.91 37.11
C ASP A 523 -44.15 6.20 37.23
N CYS A 524 -43.09 6.98 37.47
CA CYS A 524 -41.75 6.43 37.75
C CYS A 524 -41.65 5.91 39.20
N SER A 525 -41.00 4.78 39.39
CA SER A 525 -41.05 4.01 40.65
C SER A 525 -40.14 4.52 41.77
N LEU A 526 -39.53 5.71 41.64
CA LEU A 526 -38.47 6.20 42.55
C LEU A 526 -38.89 6.30 44.03
N HIS A 527 -40.19 6.48 44.29
CA HIS A 527 -40.78 6.56 45.63
C HIS A 527 -41.30 5.21 46.17
N LYS A 528 -41.28 4.16 45.35
CA LYS A 528 -41.74 2.79 45.66
C LYS A 528 -40.57 1.78 45.70
N LEU A 529 -39.34 2.26 45.64
CA LEU A 529 -38.14 1.43 45.71
C LEU A 529 -38.00 0.83 47.11
N LYS A 530 -37.65 -0.46 47.16
CA LYS A 530 -37.28 -1.14 48.39
C LYS A 530 -35.79 -1.43 48.39
N ASP A 531 -35.24 -1.74 49.57
CA ASP A 531 -33.88 -2.24 49.69
C ASP A 531 -33.73 -3.57 48.91
N ILE A 532 -32.62 -3.74 48.19
CA ILE A 532 -32.37 -4.97 47.42
C ILE A 532 -32.31 -6.19 48.35
N SER A 533 -31.81 -6.05 49.58
CA SER A 533 -31.73 -7.14 50.56
C SER A 533 -33.11 -7.65 51.02
N GLU A 534 -34.16 -6.83 50.92
CA GLU A 534 -35.53 -7.24 51.18
C GLU A 534 -36.15 -8.03 50.01
N ILE A 535 -35.57 -7.91 48.81
CA ILE A 535 -36.10 -8.49 47.56
C ILE A 535 -35.35 -9.75 47.15
N LEU A 536 -34.01 -9.76 47.27
CA LEU A 536 -33.09 -10.81 46.82
C LEU A 536 -32.39 -11.42 48.01
#